data_AF-A0A919RA41-F1
#
_entry.id   AF-A0A919RA41-F1
#
_cell.length_a   1.000
_cell.length_b   1.000
_cell.length_c   1.000
_cell.angle_alpha   90.00
_cell.angle_beta   90.00
_cell.angle_gamma   90.00
#
_symmetry.space_group_name_H-M   'P 1'
#
loop_
_entity.id
_entity.type
_entity.pdbx_description
1 polymer ?
#
loop_
_entity_poly.entity_id
_entity_poly.type
_entity_poly.pdbx_seq_one_letter_code
_entity_poly.pdbx_strand_id
1 'polypeptide(L)' 'MRFTWPGGQSISSLWNGTQSTSGSSVTVRNAAYNGSVPAGGSTTFGFTANGSAATPTATCSSP' A
#
# COMPACT_ATOMS: atom_id res chain seq x y z
N MET A 1 2.21 -1.35 -5.68
CA MET A 1 3.19 -1.80 -4.68
C MET A 1 2.60 -2.90 -3.80
N ARG A 2 3.42 -3.81 -3.28
CA ARG A 2 2.96 -4.88 -2.39
C ARG A 2 3.94 -5.06 -1.23
N PHE A 3 3.41 -5.26 -0.04
CA PHE A 3 4.20 -5.55 1.14
C PHE A 3 3.52 -6.61 1.99
N THR A 4 4.30 -7.35 2.76
CA THR A 4 3.78 -8.41 3.62
C THR A 4 3.97 -8.02 5.08
N TRP A 5 2.89 -8.13 5.84
CA TRP A 5 2.89 -7.92 7.27
C TRP A 5 3.50 -9.12 8.00
N PRO A 6 4.42 -8.90 8.95
CA PRO A 6 5.01 -9.99 9.73
C PRO A 6 4.05 -10.58 10.78
N GLY A 7 2.94 -9.92 11.14
CA GLY A 7 1.87 -10.53 11.94
C GLY A 7 1.02 -9.52 12.72
N GLY A 8 -0.31 -9.70 12.67
CA GLY A 8 -1.29 -8.96 13.48
C GLY A 8 -1.58 -7.51 13.03
N GLN A 9 -0.98 -7.05 11.92
CA GLN A 9 -1.26 -5.72 11.38
C GLN A 9 -2.47 -5.72 10.44
N SER A 10 -3.28 -4.67 10.53
CA SER A 10 -4.43 -4.42 9.66
C SER A 10 -4.50 -2.93 9.31
N ILE A 11 -4.84 -2.60 8.07
CA ILE A 11 -4.93 -1.20 7.65
C ILE A 11 -6.30 -0.66 8.04
N SER A 12 -6.31 0.42 8.80
CA SER A 12 -7.51 1.10 9.29
C SER A 12 -8.05 2.11 8.29
N SER A 13 -7.16 2.86 7.64
CA SER A 13 -7.52 3.95 6.74
C SER A 13 -6.43 4.14 5.72
N LEU A 14 -6.83 4.50 4.51
CA LEU A 14 -5.93 4.77 3.41
C LEU A 14 -6.47 5.93 2.60
N TRP A 15 -5.57 6.83 2.18
CA TRP A 15 -5.88 7.98 1.34
C TRP A 15 -4.91 8.05 0.16
N ASN A 16 -5.31 8.73 -0.91
CA ASN A 16 -4.54 8.84 -2.16
C ASN A 16 -4.16 7.47 -2.78
N GLY A 17 -4.91 6.42 -2.46
CA GLY A 17 -4.68 5.07 -2.97
C GLY A 17 -5.89 4.16 -2.76
N THR A 18 -5.74 2.90 -3.18
CA THR A 18 -6.64 1.80 -2.87
C THR A 18 -5.80 0.65 -2.32
N GLN A 19 -6.25 0.03 -1.23
CA GLN A 19 -5.62 -1.17 -0.69
C GLN A 19 -6.43 -2.42 -1.05
N SER A 20 -5.72 -3.53 -1.18
CA SER A 20 -6.27 -4.87 -1.28
C SER A 20 -5.44 -5.78 -0.40
N THR A 21 -6.06 -6.36 0.62
CA THR A 21 -5.41 -7.24 1.59
C THR A 21 -5.82 -8.68 1.34
N SER A 22 -4.84 -9.59 1.40
CA SER A 22 -5.05 -11.04 1.27
C SER A 22 -4.23 -11.73 2.35
N GLY A 23 -4.89 -12.06 3.47
CA GLY A 23 -4.22 -12.54 4.69
C GLY A 23 -3.19 -11.52 5.18
N SER A 24 -1.92 -11.93 5.25
CA SER A 24 -0.81 -11.06 5.64
C SER A 24 -0.23 -10.23 4.50
N SER A 25 -0.66 -10.44 3.25
CA SER A 25 -0.14 -9.73 2.08
C SER A 25 -1.01 -8.51 1.77
N VAL A 26 -0.43 -7.31 1.77
CA VAL A 26 -1.12 -6.07 1.40
C VAL A 26 -0.60 -5.59 0.07
N THR A 27 -1.53 -5.35 -0.84
CA THR A 27 -1.26 -4.66 -2.10
C THR A 27 -1.88 -3.28 -2.03
N VAL A 28 -1.08 -2.24 -2.22
CA VAL A 28 -1.59 -0.89 -2.39
C VAL A 28 -1.39 -0.48 -3.84
N ARG A 29 -2.49 -0.04 -4.43
CA ARG A 29 -2.56 0.52 -5.76
C ARG A 29 -2.88 2.00 -5.64
N ASN A 30 -2.48 2.75 -6.65
CA ASN A 30 -2.85 4.14 -6.75
C ASN A 30 -4.38 4.27 -6.90
N ALA A 31 -4.97 5.37 -6.42
CA ALA A 31 -6.39 5.61 -6.58
C ALA A 31 -6.70 5.92 -8.05
N ALA A 32 -7.88 5.51 -8.53
CA ALA A 32 -8.26 5.67 -9.93
C ALA A 32 -8.20 7.13 -10.43
N TYR A 33 -8.45 8.11 -9.56
CA TYR A 33 -8.36 9.54 -9.90
C TYR A 33 -6.92 10.06 -10.06
N ASN A 34 -5.93 9.34 -9.51
CA ASN A 34 -4.51 9.57 -9.75
C ASN A 34 -3.94 8.59 -10.80
N GLY A 35 -4.80 7.82 -11.48
CA GLY A 35 -4.45 6.64 -12.29
C GLY A 35 -3.47 6.86 -13.44
N SER A 36 -3.22 8.10 -13.85
CA SER A 36 -2.10 8.46 -14.75
C SER A 36 -1.00 9.15 -13.96
N VAL A 37 -0.17 8.37 -13.27
CA VAL A 37 1.19 8.84 -12.96
C VAL A 37 1.98 8.65 -14.24
N PRO A 38 2.37 9.72 -14.97
CA PRO A 38 3.13 9.60 -16.21
C PRO A 38 4.45 8.88 -15.95
N ALA A 39 5.07 8.32 -16.99
CA ALA A 39 6.40 7.73 -16.87
C ALA A 39 7.38 8.78 -16.31
N GLY A 40 8.04 8.46 -15.19
CA GLY A 40 8.89 9.41 -14.45
C GLY A 40 8.17 10.27 -13.40
N GLY A 41 6.83 10.18 -13.31
CA GLY A 41 6.04 10.79 -12.26
C GLY A 41 6.14 10.01 -10.95
N SER A 42 6.01 10.72 -9.83
CA SER A 42 5.90 10.12 -8.49
C SER A 42 4.56 10.52 -7.89
N THR A 43 3.88 9.56 -7.24
CA THR A 43 2.69 9.83 -6.43
C THR A 43 2.95 9.41 -5.00
N THR A 44 2.40 10.15 -4.05
CA THR A 44 2.48 9.82 -2.63
C THR A 44 1.09 9.42 -2.15
N PHE A 45 1.01 8.23 -1.56
CA PHE A 45 -0.17 7.79 -0.82
C PHE A 45 0.21 7.62 0.65
N GLY A 46 -0.80 7.62 1.51
CA GLY A 46 -0.60 7.38 2.93
C GLY A 46 -1.65 6.42 3.47
N PHE A 47 -1.30 5.73 4.54
CA PHE A 47 -2.18 4.79 5.21
C PHE A 47 -1.90 4.79 6.71
N THR A 48 -2.93 4.46 7.48
CA THR A 48 -2.85 4.20 8.91
C THR A 48 -3.15 2.73 9.13
N ALA A 49 -2.23 2.02 9.79
CA ALA A 49 -2.40 0.62 10.17
C ALA A 49 -2.42 0.48 11.69
N ASN A 50 -3.24 -0.45 12.17
CA ASN A 50 -3.27 -0.90 13.56
C ASN A 50 -2.48 -2.20 13.66
N GLY A 51 -1.64 -2.33 14.69
CA GLY A 51 -0.90 -3.55 15.00
C GLY A 51 0.49 -3.27 15.55
N SER A 52 1.26 -4.33 15.79
CA SER A 52 2.63 -4.23 16.28
C SER A 52 3.51 -3.49 15.28
N ALA A 53 4.28 -2.52 15.76
CA ALA A 53 5.25 -1.80 14.95
C ALA A 53 6.26 -2.81 14.38
N ALA A 54 6.22 -3.00 13.08
CA ALA A 54 7.16 -3.83 12.36
C ALA A 54 7.39 -3.22 10.99
N THR A 55 8.62 -3.35 10.48
CA THR A 55 8.98 -2.85 9.17
C THR A 55 8.54 -3.89 8.13
N PRO A 56 7.48 -3.63 7.34
CA PRO A 56 7.09 -4.57 6.30
C PRO A 56 8.10 -4.51 5.15
N THR A 57 8.41 -5.65 4.55
CA THR A 57 9.21 -5.67 3.31
C THR A 57 8.33 -5.22 2.16
N ALA A 58 8.57 -4.00 1.67
CA ALA A 58 7.85 -3.44 0.53
C ALA A 58 8.58 -3.73 -0.78
N THR A 59 7.83 -4.23 -1.75
CA THR A 59 8.26 -4.37 -3.14
C THR A 59 7.42 -3.47 -4.03
N CYS A 60 8.09 -2.62 -4.79
CA CYS A 60 7.45 -1.83 -5.83
C CYS A 60 7.48 -2.63 -7.12
N SER A 61 6.33 -3.15 -7.54
CA SER A 61 6.12 -3.64 -8.89
C SER A 61 5.24 -2.64 -9.63
N SER A 62 5.74 -2.12 -10.76
CA SER A 62 4.86 -1.59 -11.80
C SER A 62 4.24 -2.80 -12.52
N PRO A 63 2.97 -2.71 -12.95
CA PRO A 63 2.48 -3.61 -14.00
C PRO A 63 3.27 -3.41 -15.30
#